data_AF-A0A9D9C3E9-F1
#
_entry.id   AF-A0A9D9C3E9-F1
#
_cell.length_a   1.000
_cell.length_b   1.000
_cell.length_c   1.000
_cell.angle_alpha   90.00
_cell.angle_beta   90.00
_cell.angle_gamma   90.00
#
_symmetry.space_group_name_H-M   'P 1'
#
loop_
_entity.id
_entity.type
_entity.pdbx_description
1 polymer ?
#
loop_
_entity_poly.entity_id
_entity_poly.type
_entity_poly.pdbx_seq_one_letter_code
_entity_poly.pdbx_strand_id
1 'polypeptide(L)' 'MKIKIYAIGHLKEAYLKQGINEYLKRLEAYTQVEIVEVNDESIVNNPSPTINANRLVILSHFS' A
#
# COMPACT_ATOMS: atom_id res chain seq x y z
N MET A 1 -15.54 -8.62 -8.17
CA MET A 1 -14.20 -8.90 -7.63
C MET A 1 -13.67 -7.62 -6.99
N LYS A 2 -12.90 -7.71 -5.91
CA LYS A 2 -12.32 -6.53 -5.23
C LYS A 2 -10.81 -6.73 -5.12
N ILE A 3 -10.04 -5.78 -5.61
CA ILE A 3 -8.58 -5.80 -5.55
C ILE A 3 -8.15 -4.89 -4.40
N LYS A 4 -7.39 -5.43 -3.44
CA LYS A 4 -6.73 -4.63 -2.41
C LYS A 4 -5.22 -4.61 -2.67
N ILE A 5 -4.64 -3.41 -2.70
CA ILE A 5 -3.21 -3.19 -2.85
C ILE A 5 -2.70 -2.67 -1.51
N TYR A 6 -1.82 -3.43 -0.87
CA TYR A 6 -1.13 -2.99 0.34
C TYR A 6 0.27 -2.51 -0.04
N ALA A 7 0.56 -1.24 0.25
CA ALA A 7 1.84 -0.62 -0.05
C ALA A 7 2.49 -0.13 1.26
N ILE A 8 3.81 -0.27 1.36
CA ILE A 8 4.59 0.26 2.49
C ILE A 8 5.13 1.63 2.09
N GLY A 9 4.98 2.60 2.97
CA GLY A 9 5.31 3.99 2.75
C GLY A 9 4.22 4.77 2.04
N HIS A 10 4.39 6.09 2.05
CA HIS A 10 3.47 7.04 1.43
C HIS A 10 4.11 7.72 0.24
N LEU A 11 3.37 7.84 -0.86
CA LEU A 11 3.79 8.67 -1.99
C LEU A 11 3.86 10.15 -1.57
N LYS A 12 4.97 10.82 -1.90
CA LYS A 12 5.17 12.23 -1.57
C LYS A 12 4.84 13.14 -2.75
N GLU A 13 5.05 12.65 -3.96
CA GLU A 13 4.98 13.39 -5.20
C GLU A 13 3.55 13.46 -5.74
N ALA A 14 3.04 14.67 -5.95
CA ALA A 14 1.68 14.89 -6.44
C ALA A 14 1.43 14.29 -7.83
N TYR A 15 2.41 14.34 -8.73
CA TYR A 15 2.26 13.83 -10.10
C TYR A 15 2.09 12.30 -10.13
N LEU A 16 2.74 11.56 -9.20
CA LEU A 16 2.57 10.11 -9.09
C LEU A 16 1.17 9.77 -8.56
N LYS A 17 0.68 10.51 -7.56
CA LYS A 17 -0.70 10.34 -7.06
C LYS A 17 -1.74 10.59 -8.15
N GLN A 18 -1.53 11.62 -8.97
CA GLN A 18 -2.40 11.90 -10.12
C GLN A 18 -2.35 10.78 -11.16
N GLY A 19 -1.14 10.29 -11.49
CA GLY A 19 -0.97 9.16 -12.40
C GLY A 19 -1.72 7.91 -11.94
N ILE A 20 -1.60 7.55 -10.65
CA ILE A 20 -2.34 6.42 -10.05
C ILE A 20 -3.85 6.63 -10.19
N ASN A 21 -4.36 7.82 -9.86
CA ASN A 21 -5.79 8.11 -9.95
C ASN A 21 -6.35 7.98 -11.38
N GLU A 22 -5.57 8.33 -12.40
CA GLU A 22 -5.98 8.14 -13.79
C GLU A 22 -6.15 6.66 -14.16
N TYR A 23 -5.32 5.77 -13.62
CA TYR A 23 -5.49 4.33 -13.80
C TYR A 23 -6.66 3.78 -12.96
N LEU A 24 -6.83 4.27 -11.73
CA LEU A 24 -7.95 3.85 -10.87
C LEU A 24 -9.30 4.17 -11.51
N LYS A 25 -9.48 5.37 -12.08
CA LYS A 25 -10.70 5.75 -12.82
C LYS A 25 -11.00 4.80 -13.96
N ARG A 26 -9.98 4.38 -14.72
CA ARG A 26 -10.14 3.43 -15.83
C ARG A 26 -10.54 2.02 -15.34
N LEU A 27 -10.06 1.63 -14.17
CA LEU A 27 -10.35 0.32 -13.58
C LEU A 27 -11.72 0.24 -12.89
N GLU A 28 -12.30 1.38 -12.49
CA GLU A 28 -13.58 1.46 -11.76
C GLU A 28 -14.74 0.74 -12.49
N ALA A 29 -14.75 0.77 -13.83
CA ALA A 29 -15.76 0.08 -14.64
C ALA A 29 -15.70 -1.46 -14.53
N TYR A 30 -14.58 -2.02 -14.08
CA TYR A 30 -14.34 -3.46 -14.07
C TYR A 30 -14.24 -4.02 -12.64
N THR A 31 -13.69 -3.26 -11.71
CA THR A 31 -13.42 -3.72 -10.35
C THR A 31 -13.26 -2.56 -9.38
N GLN A 32 -13.62 -2.81 -8.12
CA GLN A 32 -13.24 -1.92 -7.04
C GLN A 32 -11.77 -2.17 -6.68
N VAL A 33 -10.97 -1.10 -6.65
CA VAL A 33 -9.58 -1.11 -6.18
C VAL A 33 -9.50 -0.30 -4.90
N GLU A 34 -8.94 -0.89 -3.85
CA GLU A 34 -8.65 -0.23 -2.58
C GLU A 34 -7.14 -0.26 -2.36
N ILE A 35 -6.54 0.91 -2.15
CA ILE A 35 -5.11 1.03 -1.84
C ILE A 35 -4.98 1.37 -0.36
N VAL A 36 -4.24 0.55 0.38
CA VAL A 36 -3.92 0.76 1.79
C VAL A 36 -2.43 1.03 1.90
N GLU A 37 -2.09 2.26 2.24
CA GLU A 37 -0.70 2.65 2.53
C GLU A 37 -0.43 2.42 4.03
N VAL A 38 0.62 1.68 4.32
CA VAL A 38 1.09 1.37 5.68
C VAL A 38 2.37 2.16 5.92
N ASN A 39 2.48 2.82 7.07
CA ASN A 39 3.71 3.53 7.43
C ASN A 39 4.91 2.59 7.42
N ASP A 40 6.05 3.08 6.92
CA ASP A 40 7.30 2.35 6.99
C ASP A 40 7.86 2.46 8.42
N GLU A 41 8.10 1.33 9.08
CA GLU A 41 8.80 1.34 10.36
C GLU A 41 10.28 1.63 10.17
N SER A 42 10.81 2.54 10.98
CA SER A 42 12.23 2.93 10.90
C SER A 42 13.13 1.72 11.15
N ILE A 43 14.00 1.42 10.18
CA ILE A 43 14.99 0.34 10.27
C ILE A 43 16.08 0.77 11.26
N VAL A 44 15.86 0.55 12.54
CA VAL A 44 16.90 0.77 13.55
C VAL A 44 17.77 -0.49 13.63
N ASN A 45 18.88 -0.49 12.88
CA ASN A 45 20.04 -1.36 12.99
C ASN A 45 19.92 -2.87 12.69
N ASN A 46 18.74 -3.40 12.33
CA ASN A 46 18.64 -4.77 11.80
C ASN A 46 17.46 -4.90 10.82
N PRO A 47 17.66 -5.31 9.55
CA PRO A 47 16.58 -5.38 8.58
C PRO A 47 15.62 -6.56 8.81
N SER A 48 16.05 -7.64 9.50
CA SER A 48 15.21 -8.84 9.67
C SER A 48 13.97 -8.63 10.55
N PRO A 49 14.00 -7.88 11.67
CA PRO A 49 12.81 -7.66 12.50
C PRO A 49 11.84 -6.66 11.86
N THR A 50 12.33 -5.63 11.15
CA THR A 50 11.49 -4.62 10.50
C THR A 50 10.65 -5.20 9.36
N ILE A 51 11.23 -6.08 8.53
CA ILE A 51 10.47 -6.80 7.50
C ILE A 51 9.34 -7.63 8.13
N ASN A 52 9.60 -8.24 9.29
CA ASN A 52 8.60 -9.03 10.01
C ASN A 52 7.50 -8.15 10.61
N ALA A 53 7.80 -6.93 11.06
CA ALA A 53 6.82 -5.98 11.58
C ALA A 53 5.84 -5.51 10.50
N ASN A 54 6.34 -5.04 9.34
CA ASN A 54 5.49 -4.64 8.21
C ASN A 54 4.59 -5.81 7.73
N ARG A 55 5.16 -7.03 7.72
CA ARG A 55 4.39 -8.26 7.44
C ARG A 55 3.26 -8.50 8.44
N LEU A 56 3.51 -8.36 9.74
CA LEU A 56 2.50 -8.52 10.79
C LEU A 56 1.36 -7.50 10.66
N VAL A 57 1.70 -6.24 10.38
CA VAL A 57 0.71 -5.18 10.16
C VAL A 57 -0.15 -5.51 8.95
N ILE A 58 0.44 -5.89 7.82
CA ILE A 58 -0.31 -6.29 6.63
C ILE A 58 -1.23 -7.48 6.94
N LEU A 59 -0.73 -8.50 7.64
CA LEU A 59 -1.51 -9.69 8.03
C LEU A 59 -2.70 -9.34 8.92
N SER A 60 -2.61 -8.33 9.79
CA SER A 60 -3.74 -7.90 10.63
C SER A 60 -4.94 -7.37 9.81
N HIS A 61 -4.69 -6.87 8.60
CA HIS A 61 -5.74 -6.34 7.72
C HIS A 61 -6.48 -7.43 6.92
N PHE A 62 -6.07 -8.69 7.02
CA PHE A 62 -6.69 -9.84 6.34
C PHE A 62 -7.69 -10.62 7.22
N SER A 63 -8.16 -10.01 8.32
CA SER A 63 -9.17 -10.57 9.23
C SER A 63 -10.47 -10.97 8.53
#